data_AF-A0A357BLK1-F1
#
_entry.id   AF-A0A357BLK1-F1
#
_cell.length_a   1.000
_cell.length_b   1.000
_cell.length_c   1.000
_cell.angle_alpha   90.00
_cell.angle_beta   90.00
_cell.angle_gamma   90.00
#
_symmetry.space_group_name_H-M   'P 1'
#
loop_
_entity.id
_entity.type
_entity.pdbx_description
1 polymer ?
#
loop_
_entity_poly.entity_id
_entity_poly.type
_entity_poly.pdbx_seq_one_letter_code
_entity_poly.pdbx_strand_id
1 'polypeptide(L)'
;MKKTFYFLMGLGMGALIAIAVAGLCFKVYRYYSYGEGLGKAKGVVRSLNEKWSSKPQEPNPEDKMDSPLLEPEKEPKAENVQSPQVPPSADSRFDLKTMEGFQVFTVSSSERIFRDARTLSENTSMSTKPFLSAAANEYESFQLVVQSGNEPVKNVSLQFSDLIEEKTKERIDKGNVTWRVVGYVLTQKPPYPVSYVGFWPDPLLEAQAVHVPSGITQPLWVTVYTPKETKPGVYKGNIFLRADGLNPREIPFSVGVYNFILPKISHLKTAFDFKPDMLSYRYSKIQNEEDGAYQQRLAGISEKFLIEMLRYRMNPMLNILPDAEDDLRRLDRYRWFGLNQFALGRYGGAFDNNWPKEETDLEQLKVQYRRYGDTLKVNKMLDQHYVYTWEGAESDNPRPVRIAAMIHEAHPELRNMVAWSGTVESVPESTADKDIDIQAFRMDFMDQEKVKQLVGAGHEVRTYISTPAQSKGPRLVIDSDAMDYRIIPWMCWKYEIKGFLYESVNWWPLTDPFKSAANTKDDENGSGLLFYPGPAGLLASVRSELFRDGMEDYEYLFILKSLLGYMYSKGIHLEQPELYDTAKKLLVIPEEMIKSSTDFNKDGEALQRQRGEVARMIEKIAEFLRK
;
A
#
# COMPACT_ATOMS: atom_id res chain seq x y z
N MET A 1 -61.38 2.85 -8.50
CA MET A 1 -60.96 3.96 -7.60
C MET A 1 -60.79 3.51 -6.13
N LYS A 2 -60.03 2.43 -5.84
CA LYS A 2 -59.64 2.06 -4.46
C LYS A 2 -58.24 1.41 -4.34
N LYS A 3 -57.41 1.46 -5.39
CA LYS A 3 -56.02 0.94 -5.36
C LYS A 3 -54.93 2.02 -5.53
N THR A 4 -55.30 3.29 -5.75
CA THR A 4 -54.35 4.41 -5.87
C THR A 4 -54.16 5.18 -4.56
N PHE A 5 -54.96 4.89 -3.53
CA PHE A 5 -54.94 5.65 -2.27
C PHE A 5 -53.92 5.12 -1.23
N TYR A 6 -53.48 3.85 -1.34
CA TYR A 6 -52.49 3.27 -0.43
C TYR A 6 -51.03 3.50 -0.84
N PHE A 7 -50.77 3.89 -2.09
CA PHE A 7 -49.40 4.15 -2.56
C PHE A 7 -48.91 5.57 -2.22
N LEU A 8 -49.84 6.53 -2.06
CA LEU A 8 -49.53 7.92 -1.70
C LEU A 8 -49.37 8.16 -0.19
N MET A 9 -49.88 7.28 0.68
CA MET A 9 -49.63 7.35 2.13
C MET A 9 -48.28 6.74 2.55
N GLY A 10 -47.74 5.78 1.79
CA GLY A 10 -46.44 5.15 2.07
C GLY A 10 -45.23 6.05 1.81
N LEU A 11 -45.31 6.93 0.80
CA LEU A 11 -44.24 7.88 0.47
C LEU A 11 -44.19 9.09 1.41
N GLY A 12 -45.31 9.45 2.05
CA GLY A 12 -45.39 10.55 3.03
C GLY A 12 -44.82 10.21 4.41
N MET A 13 -45.01 8.96 4.88
CA MET A 13 -44.46 8.53 6.19
C MET A 13 -42.94 8.34 6.16
N GLY A 14 -42.35 7.89 5.05
CA GLY A 14 -40.90 7.74 4.92
C GLY A 14 -40.14 9.06 5.02
N ALA A 15 -40.66 10.13 4.40
CA ALA A 15 -40.07 11.46 4.47
C ALA A 15 -40.22 12.11 5.86
N LEU A 16 -41.37 11.89 6.54
CA LEU A 16 -41.59 12.37 7.91
C LEU A 16 -40.71 11.66 8.95
N ILE A 17 -40.45 10.36 8.77
CA ILE A 17 -39.51 9.60 9.62
C ILE A 17 -38.06 10.04 9.36
N ALA A 18 -37.67 10.30 8.10
CA ALA A 18 -36.32 10.80 7.78
C ALA A 18 -36.08 12.22 8.34
N ILE A 19 -37.08 13.10 8.31
CA ILE A 19 -37.00 14.45 8.90
C ILE A 19 -37.02 14.39 10.44
N ALA A 20 -37.79 13.47 11.03
CA ALA A 20 -37.79 13.25 12.48
C ALA A 20 -36.46 12.66 12.97
N VAL A 21 -35.83 11.74 12.22
CA VAL A 21 -34.51 11.16 12.53
C VAL A 21 -33.40 12.20 12.33
N ALA A 22 -33.45 13.02 11.27
CA ALA A 22 -32.51 14.12 11.09
C ALA A 22 -32.65 15.20 12.19
N GLY A 23 -33.89 15.51 12.60
CA GLY A 23 -34.17 16.42 13.72
C GLY A 23 -33.74 15.87 15.08
N LEU A 24 -33.82 14.55 15.30
CA LEU A 24 -33.31 13.89 16.50
C LEU A 24 -31.78 13.85 16.50
N CYS A 25 -31.13 13.53 15.37
CA CYS A 25 -29.68 13.59 15.22
C CYS A 25 -29.12 15.00 15.43
N PHE A 26 -29.83 16.05 14.98
CA PHE A 26 -29.42 17.44 15.19
C PHE A 26 -29.59 17.89 16.66
N LYS A 27 -30.62 17.40 17.37
CA LYS A 27 -30.80 17.65 18.81
C LYS A 27 -29.82 16.87 19.68
N VAL A 28 -29.46 15.64 19.31
CA VAL A 28 -28.42 14.85 19.98
C VAL A 28 -27.04 15.49 19.76
N TYR A 29 -26.73 15.94 18.55
CA TYR A 29 -25.48 16.66 18.26
C TYR A 29 -25.33 17.94 19.12
N ARG A 30 -26.41 18.70 19.31
CA ARG A 30 -26.40 19.92 20.13
C ARG A 30 -26.33 19.66 21.64
N TYR A 31 -26.81 18.50 22.12
CA TYR A 31 -26.76 18.14 23.54
C TYR A 31 -25.37 17.62 23.97
N TYR A 32 -24.58 17.05 23.05
CA TYR A 32 -23.23 16.56 23.34
C TYR A 32 -22.09 17.54 22.99
N SER A 33 -22.42 18.68 22.38
CA SER A 33 -21.49 19.79 22.12
C SER A 33 -21.16 20.62 23.38
N TYR A 34 -21.89 20.41 24.48
CA TYR A 34 -21.60 21.00 25.79
C TYR A 34 -21.64 19.89 26.83
N GLY A 35 -20.48 19.55 27.39
CA GLY A 35 -20.36 18.49 28.36
C GLY A 35 -21.09 18.81 29.66
N GLU A 36 -22.06 17.98 30.02
CA GLU A 36 -22.46 17.76 31.41
C GLU A 36 -23.37 16.52 31.50
N GLY A 37 -22.95 15.52 32.28
CA GLY A 37 -23.80 14.39 32.66
C GLY A 37 -23.17 13.01 32.46
N LEU A 38 -22.30 12.60 33.39
CA LEU A 38 -22.11 11.21 33.86
C LEU A 38 -21.06 11.24 34.98
N GLY A 39 -21.53 11.55 36.19
CA GLY A 39 -20.77 11.48 37.42
C GLY A 39 -20.94 10.10 38.05
N LYS A 40 -19.82 9.35 38.13
CA LYS A 40 -19.46 8.31 39.14
C LYS A 40 -18.52 7.20 38.63
N ALA A 41 -17.90 7.34 37.45
CA ALA A 41 -16.73 6.56 37.04
C ALA A 41 -15.45 7.42 36.81
N LYS A 42 -15.48 8.69 37.19
CA LYS A 42 -14.41 9.69 36.93
C LYS A 42 -13.21 9.63 37.90
N GLY A 43 -13.29 8.87 38.99
CA GLY A 43 -12.30 8.91 40.07
C GLY A 43 -10.96 8.25 39.71
N VAL A 44 -10.99 7.11 39.02
CA VAL A 44 -9.78 6.31 38.72
C VAL A 44 -9.11 6.75 37.41
N VAL A 45 -9.90 7.19 36.43
CA VAL A 45 -9.39 7.62 35.11
C VAL A 45 -8.78 9.03 35.16
N ARG A 46 -9.24 9.91 36.05
CA ARG A 46 -8.72 11.28 36.16
C ARG A 46 -7.34 11.36 36.80
N SER A 47 -7.05 10.52 37.80
CA SER A 47 -5.72 10.52 38.45
C SER A 47 -4.61 9.98 37.54
N LEU A 48 -4.97 9.14 36.56
CA LEU A 48 -4.05 8.66 35.52
C LEU A 48 -3.85 9.71 34.42
N ASN A 49 -4.92 10.40 33.98
CA ASN A 49 -4.82 11.49 33.00
C ASN A 49 -4.02 12.71 33.50
N GLU A 50 -4.13 13.08 34.78
CA GLU A 50 -3.39 14.22 35.34
C GLU A 50 -1.88 13.90 35.55
N LYS A 51 -1.50 12.63 35.68
CA LYS A 51 -0.09 12.22 35.72
C LYS A 51 0.56 12.12 34.33
N TRP A 52 -0.23 11.93 33.27
CA TRP A 52 0.25 11.60 31.92
C TRP A 52 0.00 12.70 30.87
N SER A 53 -0.49 13.86 31.29
CA SER A 53 -0.52 15.06 30.45
C SER A 53 0.81 15.83 30.54
N SER A 54 1.91 15.26 30.03
CA SER A 54 3.03 16.12 29.60
C SER A 54 2.62 16.78 28.29
N LYS A 55 2.32 18.08 28.32
CA LYS A 55 2.33 18.91 27.12
C LYS A 55 3.64 18.66 26.35
N PRO A 56 3.65 18.64 25.01
CA PRO A 56 4.91 18.80 24.29
C PRO A 56 5.56 20.09 24.81
N GLN A 57 6.82 20.01 25.23
CA GLN A 57 7.60 21.20 25.54
C GLN A 57 7.62 22.07 24.28
N GLU A 58 7.13 23.30 24.39
CA GLU A 58 7.45 24.33 23.41
C GLU A 58 8.98 24.49 23.39
N PRO A 59 9.62 24.58 22.20
CA PRO A 59 11.06 24.83 22.15
C PRO A 59 11.37 26.17 22.83
N ASN A 60 12.39 26.15 23.69
CA ASN A 60 12.87 27.32 24.41
C ASN A 60 13.30 28.41 23.39
N PRO A 61 12.77 29.66 23.46
CA PRO A 61 13.12 30.71 22.51
C PRO A 61 14.58 31.19 22.54
N GLU A 62 15.41 30.64 23.43
CA GLU A 62 16.82 31.02 23.61
C GLU A 62 17.84 29.99 23.10
N ASP A 63 17.42 28.86 22.50
CA ASP A 63 18.33 27.99 21.76
C ASP A 63 18.57 28.52 20.33
N LYS A 64 19.03 29.78 20.24
CA LYS A 64 19.85 30.21 19.12
C LYS A 64 21.26 29.67 19.38
N MET A 65 21.48 28.44 18.92
CA MET A 65 22.83 27.92 18.85
C MET A 65 23.54 28.66 17.70
N ASP A 66 24.37 29.63 18.06
CA ASP A 66 25.34 30.27 17.18
C ASP A 66 26.14 29.17 16.47
N SER A 67 25.89 29.02 15.17
CA SER A 67 26.69 28.17 14.31
C SER A 67 28.06 28.84 14.14
N PRO A 68 29.19 28.25 14.59
CA PRO A 68 30.48 28.74 14.12
C PRO A 68 30.56 28.46 12.63
N LEU A 69 30.81 29.52 11.86
CA LEU A 69 31.19 29.44 10.45
C LEU A 69 32.42 28.54 10.36
N LEU A 70 32.24 27.31 9.87
CA LEU A 70 33.36 26.44 9.52
C LEU A 70 33.98 26.99 8.23
N GLU A 71 35.24 27.42 8.35
CA GLU A 71 36.11 27.71 7.21
C GLU A 71 36.29 26.47 6.31
N PRO A 72 36.55 26.65 5.00
CA PRO A 72 36.65 25.55 4.06
C PRO A 72 37.91 24.72 4.32
N GLU A 73 37.73 23.51 4.87
CA GLU A 73 38.81 22.52 4.95
C GLU A 73 39.11 21.90 3.57
N LYS A 74 40.40 21.73 3.32
CA LYS A 74 41.03 21.32 2.07
C LYS A 74 40.63 19.92 1.63
N GLU A 75 40.49 19.74 0.32
CA GLU A 75 40.23 18.46 -0.37
C GLU A 75 41.16 17.32 0.12
N PRO A 76 40.60 16.16 0.52
CA PRO A 76 41.40 14.96 0.72
C PRO A 76 41.77 14.36 -0.65
N LYS A 77 43.05 14.02 -0.80
CA LYS A 77 43.62 13.37 -1.98
C LYS A 77 42.99 11.99 -2.19
N ALA A 78 42.57 11.74 -3.43
CA ALA A 78 42.05 10.46 -3.88
C ALA A 78 43.12 9.36 -3.86
N GLU A 79 42.89 8.30 -3.10
CA GLU A 79 43.58 7.01 -3.26
C GLU A 79 42.57 5.94 -3.68
N ASN A 80 42.88 5.33 -4.84
CA ASN A 80 42.34 4.14 -5.48
C ASN A 80 41.11 3.45 -4.85
N VAL A 81 39.93 3.84 -5.32
CA VAL A 81 38.73 2.97 -5.32
C VAL A 81 38.44 2.59 -6.77
N GLN A 82 38.49 1.30 -7.08
CA GLN A 82 38.13 0.77 -8.40
C GLN A 82 36.71 1.21 -8.76
N SER A 83 36.60 1.82 -9.95
CA SER A 83 35.35 2.35 -10.50
C SER A 83 34.30 1.24 -10.65
N PRO A 84 33.08 1.40 -10.13
CA PRO A 84 31.97 0.53 -10.50
C PRO A 84 31.65 0.75 -11.99
N GLN A 85 31.44 -0.37 -12.71
CA GLN A 85 31.17 -0.38 -14.13
C GLN A 85 29.96 0.50 -14.47
N VAL A 86 30.20 1.47 -15.35
CA VAL A 86 29.19 2.30 -16.01
C VAL A 86 28.39 1.40 -16.95
N PRO A 87 27.04 1.36 -16.89
CA PRO A 87 26.24 0.71 -17.93
C PRO A 87 26.48 1.42 -19.29
N PRO A 88 26.26 0.74 -20.44
CA PRO A 88 26.94 1.05 -21.69
C PRO A 88 26.84 2.50 -22.16
N SER A 89 27.90 2.90 -22.86
CA SER A 89 28.25 4.25 -23.28
C SER A 89 27.10 5.11 -23.81
N ALA A 90 27.21 6.39 -23.50
CA ALA A 90 26.30 7.48 -23.88
C ALA A 90 26.23 7.79 -25.41
N ASP A 91 26.67 6.87 -26.28
CA ASP A 91 27.02 7.12 -27.69
C ASP A 91 26.09 6.48 -28.75
N SER A 92 24.92 5.99 -28.37
CA SER A 92 23.84 5.68 -29.35
C SER A 92 22.46 6.16 -28.89
N ARG A 93 22.41 7.28 -28.18
CA ARG A 93 21.15 7.87 -27.72
C ARG A 93 20.34 8.34 -28.94
N PHE A 94 19.15 7.77 -29.12
CA PHE A 94 18.17 8.27 -30.08
C PHE A 94 17.78 9.69 -29.67
N ASP A 95 18.32 10.69 -30.36
CA ASP A 95 17.92 12.08 -30.15
C ASP A 95 16.51 12.26 -30.71
N LEU A 96 15.52 12.29 -29.81
CA LEU A 96 14.11 12.50 -30.16
C LEU A 96 13.92 13.72 -31.06
N LYS A 97 14.75 14.76 -30.97
CA LYS A 97 14.61 15.96 -31.81
C LYS A 97 14.92 15.71 -33.28
N THR A 98 15.54 14.59 -33.61
CA THR A 98 15.77 14.17 -35.01
C THR A 98 14.55 13.46 -35.61
N MET A 99 13.59 13.03 -34.79
CA MET A 99 12.33 12.44 -35.24
C MET A 99 11.36 13.53 -35.70
N GLU A 100 10.77 13.38 -36.88
CA GLU A 100 9.67 14.24 -37.31
C GLU A 100 8.34 13.85 -36.62
N GLY A 101 7.63 14.84 -36.08
CA GLY A 101 6.31 14.63 -35.49
C GLY A 101 6.34 13.95 -34.12
N PHE A 102 5.49 12.96 -33.89
CA PHE A 102 5.40 12.26 -32.61
C PHE A 102 5.02 10.79 -32.75
N GLN A 103 5.54 9.98 -31.83
CA GLN A 103 5.27 8.55 -31.74
C GLN A 103 4.34 8.27 -30.55
N VAL A 104 3.49 7.26 -30.70
CA VAL A 104 2.67 6.72 -29.61
C VAL A 104 2.79 5.20 -29.62
N PHE A 105 3.04 4.63 -28.45
CA PHE A 105 3.08 3.19 -28.21
C PHE A 105 2.68 2.91 -26.77
N THR A 106 2.55 1.63 -26.43
CA THR A 106 2.24 1.18 -25.08
C THR A 106 3.33 0.26 -24.56
N VAL A 107 3.58 0.31 -23.28
CA VAL A 107 4.53 -0.56 -22.55
C VAL A 107 3.88 -1.10 -21.28
N SER A 108 4.47 -2.13 -20.69
CA SER A 108 4.05 -2.67 -19.39
C SER A 108 4.05 -1.60 -18.28
N SER A 109 3.20 -1.78 -17.26
CA SER A 109 3.27 -1.01 -16.02
C SER A 109 4.61 -1.20 -15.28
N SER A 110 5.29 -2.33 -15.50
CA SER A 110 6.59 -2.63 -14.90
C SER A 110 7.77 -1.88 -15.53
N GLU A 111 7.53 -1.01 -16.52
CA GLU A 111 8.60 -0.26 -17.17
C GLU A 111 8.76 1.14 -16.57
N ARG A 112 10.00 1.61 -16.46
CA ARG A 112 10.30 3.00 -16.05
C ARG A 112 10.65 3.84 -17.27
N ILE A 113 9.72 4.70 -17.68
CA ILE A 113 9.89 5.52 -18.89
C ILE A 113 10.33 6.94 -18.53
N PHE A 114 11.57 7.26 -18.87
CA PHE A 114 12.18 8.55 -18.55
C PHE A 114 11.92 9.61 -19.64
N ARG A 115 12.10 10.89 -19.29
CA ARG A 115 11.80 12.03 -20.17
C ARG A 115 12.60 12.03 -21.49
N ASP A 116 13.80 11.47 -21.45
CA ASP A 116 14.73 11.33 -22.58
C ASP A 116 14.60 9.97 -23.28
N ALA A 117 13.44 9.32 -23.18
CA ALA A 117 13.11 8.03 -23.79
C ALA A 117 13.88 6.80 -23.28
N ARG A 118 14.87 6.94 -22.39
CA ARG A 118 15.52 5.78 -21.78
C ARG A 118 14.52 4.96 -20.95
N THR A 119 14.83 3.69 -20.80
CA THR A 119 14.15 2.69 -19.98
C THR A 119 15.17 2.08 -19.00
N LEU A 120 14.70 1.42 -17.94
CA LEU A 120 15.61 0.60 -17.11
C LEU A 120 15.87 -0.78 -17.75
N SER A 121 14.84 -1.37 -18.37
CA SER A 121 14.96 -2.63 -19.11
C SER A 121 15.62 -2.39 -20.47
N GLU A 122 16.65 -3.18 -20.79
CA GLU A 122 17.30 -3.15 -22.12
C GLU A 122 16.34 -3.57 -23.24
N ASN A 123 15.40 -4.47 -22.95
CA ASN A 123 14.45 -5.04 -23.93
C ASN A 123 13.00 -4.64 -23.62
N THR A 124 12.73 -3.33 -23.55
CA THR A 124 11.35 -2.84 -23.35
C THR A 124 10.46 -3.22 -24.54
N SER A 125 9.46 -4.06 -24.28
CA SER A 125 8.46 -4.46 -25.28
C SER A 125 7.48 -3.32 -25.56
N MET A 126 7.48 -2.82 -26.79
CA MET A 126 6.55 -1.79 -27.26
C MET A 126 5.42 -2.42 -28.07
N SER A 127 4.18 -2.03 -27.78
CA SER A 127 2.98 -2.49 -28.49
C SER A 127 2.13 -1.32 -28.97
N THR A 128 1.27 -1.59 -29.96
CA THR A 128 0.18 -0.69 -30.38
C THR A 128 -1.19 -1.26 -30.05
N LYS A 129 -1.23 -2.45 -29.42
CA LYS A 129 -2.43 -3.20 -29.08
C LYS A 129 -2.23 -3.89 -27.72
N PRO A 130 -2.24 -3.15 -26.60
CA PRO A 130 -1.97 -3.75 -25.30
C PRO A 130 -3.06 -4.77 -24.93
N PHE A 131 -2.63 -5.86 -24.30
CA PHE A 131 -3.49 -6.92 -23.79
C PHE A 131 -3.22 -7.11 -22.30
N LEU A 132 -4.23 -6.86 -21.46
CA LEU A 132 -4.17 -7.11 -20.03
C LEU A 132 -4.85 -8.44 -19.70
N SER A 133 -4.38 -9.11 -18.65
CA SER A 133 -5.04 -10.30 -18.09
C SER A 133 -5.36 -10.05 -16.62
N ALA A 134 -6.63 -10.15 -16.26
CA ALA A 134 -7.13 -9.88 -14.91
C ALA A 134 -8.16 -10.95 -14.51
N ALA A 135 -8.32 -11.20 -13.23
CA ALA A 135 -9.49 -11.82 -12.64
C ALA A 135 -10.59 -10.77 -12.51
N ALA A 136 -11.80 -11.17 -12.09
CA ALA A 136 -12.80 -10.19 -11.65
C ALA A 136 -12.43 -9.63 -10.26
N ASN A 137 -12.81 -8.38 -9.99
CA ASN A 137 -12.44 -7.61 -8.81
C ASN A 137 -10.92 -7.31 -8.69
N GLU A 138 -10.26 -7.00 -9.81
CA GLU A 138 -8.82 -6.74 -9.89
C GLU A 138 -8.52 -5.45 -10.66
N TYR A 139 -7.36 -4.85 -10.40
CA TYR A 139 -6.84 -3.74 -11.18
C TYR A 139 -5.64 -4.18 -12.01
N GLU A 140 -5.59 -3.79 -13.29
CA GLU A 140 -4.43 -4.00 -14.15
C GLU A 140 -4.08 -2.71 -14.87
N SER A 141 -2.78 -2.45 -15.02
CA SER A 141 -2.29 -1.20 -15.56
C SER A 141 -1.29 -1.39 -16.71
N PHE A 142 -1.19 -0.39 -17.58
CA PHE A 142 -0.13 -0.24 -18.58
C PHE A 142 0.16 1.24 -18.80
N GLN A 143 1.21 1.55 -19.55
CA GLN A 143 1.54 2.93 -19.90
C GLN A 143 1.31 3.16 -21.39
N LEU A 144 0.57 4.22 -21.73
CA LEU A 144 0.56 4.80 -23.07
C LEU A 144 1.60 5.91 -23.11
N VAL A 145 2.59 5.77 -23.98
CA VAL A 145 3.74 6.67 -24.06
C VAL A 145 3.60 7.56 -25.28
N VAL A 146 3.75 8.87 -25.08
CA VAL A 146 3.83 9.87 -26.15
C VAL A 146 5.25 10.41 -26.22
N GLN A 147 5.92 10.22 -27.35
CA GLN A 147 7.25 10.78 -27.60
C GLN A 147 7.15 11.91 -28.62
N SER A 148 7.51 13.12 -28.21
CA SER A 148 7.55 14.29 -29.09
C SER A 148 8.89 14.37 -29.80
N GLY A 149 8.86 14.55 -31.11
CA GLY A 149 10.02 14.72 -31.96
C GLY A 149 10.54 16.16 -31.96
N ASN A 150 10.85 16.68 -33.14
CA ASN A 150 11.31 18.05 -33.36
C ASN A 150 10.30 19.14 -32.94
N GLU A 151 9.00 18.85 -32.99
CA GLU A 151 7.92 19.77 -32.61
C GLU A 151 7.20 19.30 -31.33
N PRO A 152 6.64 20.22 -30.51
CA PRO A 152 5.86 19.86 -29.33
C PRO A 152 4.45 19.35 -29.68
N VAL A 153 3.93 18.40 -28.89
CA VAL A 153 2.52 17.97 -28.96
C VAL A 153 1.71 18.66 -27.87
N LYS A 154 0.66 19.41 -28.24
CA LYS A 154 -0.13 20.21 -27.29
C LYS A 154 -1.45 19.52 -26.93
N ASN A 155 -1.90 19.70 -25.69
CA ASN A 155 -3.21 19.27 -25.18
C ASN A 155 -3.49 17.77 -25.38
N VAL A 156 -2.48 16.93 -25.14
CA VAL A 156 -2.64 15.47 -25.17
C VAL A 156 -3.60 15.03 -24.08
N SER A 157 -4.65 14.30 -24.46
CA SER A 157 -5.63 13.73 -23.53
C SER A 157 -6.16 12.39 -24.01
N LEU A 158 -6.64 11.55 -23.09
CA LEU A 158 -7.20 10.23 -23.39
C LEU A 158 -8.70 10.18 -23.09
N GLN A 159 -9.42 9.49 -23.97
CA GLN A 159 -10.80 9.05 -23.75
C GLN A 159 -10.88 7.55 -24.07
N PHE A 160 -11.92 6.89 -23.54
CA PHE A 160 -12.08 5.45 -23.69
C PHE A 160 -13.49 5.10 -24.17
N SER A 161 -13.60 4.05 -24.97
CA SER A 161 -14.87 3.35 -25.18
C SER A 161 -15.19 2.46 -23.98
N ASP A 162 -16.45 1.99 -23.91
CA ASP A 162 -16.74 0.78 -23.13
C ASP A 162 -15.92 -0.38 -23.72
N LEU A 163 -15.57 -1.38 -22.89
CA LEU A 163 -15.00 -2.62 -23.38
C LEU A 163 -16.11 -3.67 -23.48
N ILE A 164 -16.20 -4.32 -24.64
CA ILE A 164 -17.29 -5.22 -24.97
C ILE A 164 -16.73 -6.60 -25.31
N GLU A 165 -17.31 -7.65 -24.73
CA GLU A 165 -17.05 -9.03 -25.14
C GLU A 165 -17.92 -9.36 -26.37
N GLU A 166 -17.30 -9.87 -27.44
CA GLU A 166 -17.94 -9.94 -28.76
C GLU A 166 -19.14 -10.88 -28.81
N LYS A 167 -19.13 -12.00 -28.08
CA LYS A 167 -20.13 -13.07 -28.18
C LYS A 167 -21.33 -12.86 -27.27
N THR A 168 -21.06 -12.53 -26.01
CA THR A 168 -22.03 -12.37 -24.92
C THR A 168 -22.59 -10.95 -24.85
N LYS A 169 -21.87 -9.97 -25.42
CA LYS A 169 -22.16 -8.53 -25.29
C LYS A 169 -22.09 -8.01 -23.85
N GLU A 170 -21.48 -8.78 -22.95
CA GLU A 170 -21.11 -8.30 -21.62
C GLU A 170 -20.19 -7.09 -21.74
N ARG A 171 -20.27 -6.21 -20.74
CA ARG A 171 -19.65 -4.89 -20.79
C ARG A 171 -18.86 -4.59 -19.52
N ILE A 172 -17.63 -4.11 -19.71
CA ILE A 172 -16.91 -3.32 -18.73
C ILE A 172 -17.12 -1.85 -19.10
N ASP A 173 -17.84 -1.12 -18.26
CA ASP A 173 -18.14 0.30 -18.47
C ASP A 173 -16.82 1.10 -18.50
N LYS A 174 -16.72 2.06 -19.43
CA LYS A 174 -15.52 2.92 -19.56
C LYS A 174 -15.16 3.68 -18.29
N GLY A 175 -16.10 3.89 -17.37
CA GLY A 175 -15.85 4.48 -16.06
C GLY A 175 -14.93 3.64 -15.16
N ASN A 176 -14.71 2.36 -15.51
CA ASN A 176 -13.71 1.51 -14.86
C ASN A 176 -12.33 1.59 -15.53
N VAL A 177 -12.17 2.42 -16.56
CA VAL A 177 -10.87 2.72 -17.17
C VAL A 177 -10.49 4.15 -16.77
N THR A 178 -9.40 4.27 -16.05
CA THR A 178 -8.88 5.57 -15.63
C THR A 178 -7.48 5.79 -16.21
N TRP A 179 -7.08 7.06 -16.28
CA TRP A 179 -5.71 7.39 -16.62
C TRP A 179 -5.14 8.48 -15.71
N ARG A 180 -3.82 8.59 -15.66
CA ARG A 180 -3.07 9.57 -14.88
C ARG A 180 -1.86 10.04 -15.69
N VAL A 181 -1.39 11.25 -15.43
CA VAL A 181 -0.14 11.76 -16.02
C VAL A 181 1.01 11.30 -15.12
N VAL A 182 1.99 10.58 -15.69
CA VAL A 182 3.18 10.20 -14.93
C VAL A 182 4.05 11.45 -14.77
N GLY A 183 4.11 11.98 -13.56
CA GLY A 183 4.98 13.08 -13.20
C GLY A 183 6.41 12.61 -12.91
N TYR A 184 7.32 13.57 -12.80
CA TYR A 184 8.73 13.28 -12.53
C TYR A 184 9.26 14.09 -11.37
N VAL A 185 10.03 13.43 -10.50
CA VAL A 185 10.65 14.03 -9.32
C VAL A 185 12.16 13.99 -9.47
N LEU A 186 12.84 15.08 -9.10
CA LEU A 186 14.30 15.13 -9.12
C LEU A 186 14.87 14.35 -7.92
N THR A 187 15.62 13.29 -8.20
CA THR A 187 16.36 12.51 -7.21
C THR A 187 17.73 13.12 -6.94
N GLN A 188 18.22 12.89 -5.73
CA GLN A 188 19.59 13.23 -5.32
C GLN A 188 20.47 11.98 -5.38
N LYS A 189 21.78 12.12 -5.24
CA LYS A 189 22.68 10.95 -5.19
C LYS A 189 22.48 10.25 -3.84
N PRO A 190 21.92 9.03 -3.80
CA PRO A 190 21.69 8.35 -2.53
C PRO A 190 22.96 7.64 -2.02
N PRO A 191 22.97 7.16 -0.77
CA PRO A 191 24.09 6.39 -0.20
C PRO A 191 24.18 4.94 -0.73
N TYR A 192 23.36 4.56 -1.72
CA TYR A 192 23.31 3.23 -2.32
C TYR A 192 23.49 3.26 -3.85
N PRO A 193 23.87 2.14 -4.48
CA PRO A 193 23.99 2.09 -5.94
C PRO A 193 22.64 2.31 -6.60
N VAL A 194 22.60 3.23 -7.56
CA VAL A 194 21.45 3.48 -8.43
C VAL A 194 21.90 3.48 -9.88
N SER A 195 21.01 3.04 -10.78
CA SER A 195 21.25 3.09 -12.22
C SER A 195 21.31 4.51 -12.76
N TYR A 196 20.63 5.46 -12.10
CA TYR A 196 20.46 6.83 -12.59
C TYR A 196 20.09 7.83 -11.47
N VAL A 197 20.68 9.03 -11.51
CA VAL A 197 20.30 10.19 -10.67
C VAL A 197 19.74 11.29 -11.57
N GLY A 198 18.55 11.80 -11.24
CA GLY A 198 17.90 12.88 -11.97
C GLY A 198 16.37 12.78 -11.93
N PHE A 199 15.68 13.13 -13.01
CA PHE A 199 14.21 13.08 -13.02
C PHE A 199 13.70 11.64 -13.15
N TRP A 200 13.07 11.12 -12.10
CA TRP A 200 12.48 9.78 -12.04
C TRP A 200 10.95 9.84 -12.19
N PRO A 201 10.33 8.96 -13.00
CA PRO A 201 8.88 8.86 -13.14
C PRO A 201 8.27 8.18 -11.91
N ASP A 202 7.45 8.89 -11.12
CA ASP A 202 6.84 8.28 -9.91
C ASP A 202 5.42 8.77 -9.57
N PRO A 203 5.15 10.07 -9.37
CA PRO A 203 3.81 10.51 -9.01
C PRO A 203 2.82 10.30 -10.16
N LEU A 204 1.65 9.76 -9.85
CA LEU A 204 0.54 9.61 -10.79
C LEU A 204 -0.43 10.78 -10.61
N LEU A 205 -0.15 11.85 -11.35
CA LEU A 205 -0.90 13.10 -11.31
C LEU A 205 -2.29 12.94 -11.92
N GLU A 206 -3.24 13.77 -11.49
CA GLU A 206 -4.62 13.75 -11.99
C GLU A 206 -4.68 13.82 -13.52
N ALA A 207 -5.72 13.19 -14.09
CA ALA A 207 -5.97 13.21 -15.52
C ALA A 207 -6.28 14.64 -15.99
N GLN A 208 -5.35 15.24 -16.72
CA GLN A 208 -5.52 16.53 -17.36
C GLN A 208 -4.80 16.57 -18.71
N ALA A 209 -5.27 17.44 -19.61
CA ALA A 209 -4.59 17.63 -20.89
C ALA A 209 -3.15 18.07 -20.64
N VAL A 210 -2.18 17.41 -21.30
CA VAL A 210 -0.75 17.64 -21.09
C VAL A 210 -0.10 18.16 -22.36
N HIS A 211 0.78 19.15 -22.20
CA HIS A 211 1.68 19.58 -23.27
C HIS A 211 2.97 18.78 -23.18
N VAL A 212 3.33 18.08 -24.27
CA VAL A 212 4.58 17.33 -24.38
C VAL A 212 5.57 18.19 -25.17
N PRO A 213 6.62 18.73 -24.53
CA PRO A 213 7.61 19.55 -25.23
C PRO A 213 8.37 18.75 -26.30
N SER A 214 8.93 19.46 -27.28
CA SER A 214 9.84 18.90 -28.28
C SER A 214 11.00 18.15 -27.62
N GLY A 215 11.29 16.93 -28.09
CA GLY A 215 12.31 16.05 -27.57
C GLY A 215 12.02 15.43 -26.20
N ILE A 216 10.77 15.44 -25.73
CA ILE A 216 10.37 14.86 -24.44
C ILE A 216 9.43 13.67 -24.63
N THR A 217 9.61 12.68 -23.76
CA THR A 217 8.72 11.53 -23.57
C THR A 217 7.78 11.80 -22.38
N GLN A 218 6.48 11.57 -22.58
CA GLN A 218 5.45 11.67 -21.55
C GLN A 218 4.63 10.36 -21.49
N PRO A 219 4.79 9.56 -20.43
CA PRO A 219 3.95 8.42 -20.15
C PRO A 219 2.62 8.85 -19.53
N LEU A 220 1.56 8.17 -19.92
CA LEU A 220 0.22 8.25 -19.36
C LEU A 220 -0.13 6.87 -18.80
N TRP A 221 -0.31 6.80 -17.49
CA TRP A 221 -0.64 5.56 -16.79
C TRP A 221 -2.11 5.25 -17.00
N VAL A 222 -2.46 4.08 -17.52
CA VAL A 222 -3.84 3.63 -17.74
C VAL A 222 -4.11 2.44 -16.84
N THR A 223 -5.18 2.51 -16.05
CA THR A 223 -5.59 1.46 -15.12
C THR A 223 -7.01 1.01 -15.45
N VAL A 224 -7.20 -0.30 -15.60
CA VAL A 224 -8.49 -0.94 -15.78
C VAL A 224 -8.85 -1.66 -14.48
N TYR A 225 -9.99 -1.31 -13.88
CA TYR A 225 -10.64 -2.13 -12.86
C TYR A 225 -11.61 -3.09 -13.53
N THR A 226 -11.55 -4.38 -13.20
CA THR A 226 -12.57 -5.36 -13.57
C THR A 226 -13.55 -5.50 -12.41
N PRO A 227 -14.80 -4.98 -12.50
CA PRO A 227 -15.77 -5.13 -11.41
C PRO A 227 -15.98 -6.60 -11.00
N LYS A 228 -16.35 -6.83 -9.74
CA LYS A 228 -16.54 -8.16 -9.16
C LYS A 228 -17.51 -9.05 -9.97
N GLU A 229 -18.51 -8.44 -10.60
CA GLU A 229 -19.56 -9.11 -11.34
C GLU A 229 -19.17 -9.43 -12.79
N THR A 230 -18.01 -8.94 -13.26
CA THR A 230 -17.52 -9.11 -14.64
C THR A 230 -17.42 -10.59 -14.99
N LYS A 231 -18.00 -10.96 -16.13
CA LYS A 231 -17.96 -12.33 -16.63
C LYS A 231 -16.62 -12.64 -17.28
N PRO A 232 -16.13 -13.89 -17.24
CA PRO A 232 -14.92 -14.26 -17.95
C PRO A 232 -15.09 -14.06 -19.47
N GLY A 233 -14.01 -13.65 -20.14
CA GLY A 233 -14.04 -13.38 -21.58
C GLY A 233 -12.98 -12.36 -22.00
N VAL A 234 -12.88 -12.11 -23.31
CA VAL A 234 -11.98 -11.10 -23.86
C VAL A 234 -12.78 -9.88 -24.26
N TYR A 235 -12.60 -8.79 -23.51
CA TYR A 235 -13.27 -7.53 -23.74
C TYR A 235 -12.39 -6.63 -24.59
N LYS A 236 -12.95 -6.06 -25.66
CA LYS A 236 -12.24 -5.17 -26.59
C LYS A 236 -12.78 -3.76 -26.49
N GLY A 237 -11.89 -2.79 -26.51
CA GLY A 237 -12.22 -1.37 -26.51
C GLY A 237 -11.14 -0.54 -27.20
N ASN A 238 -11.33 0.77 -27.20
CA ASN A 238 -10.43 1.71 -27.84
C ASN A 238 -10.07 2.85 -26.90
N ILE A 239 -8.81 3.28 -26.99
CA ILE A 239 -8.30 4.52 -26.44
C ILE A 239 -8.32 5.55 -27.57
N PHE A 240 -8.92 6.71 -27.32
CA PHE A 240 -8.92 7.83 -28.23
C PHE A 240 -7.96 8.89 -27.70
N LEU A 241 -6.76 8.94 -28.28
CA LEU A 241 -5.77 9.98 -27.99
C LEU A 241 -6.12 11.23 -28.80
N ARG A 242 -6.31 12.35 -28.11
CA ARG A 242 -6.56 13.67 -28.73
C ARG A 242 -5.40 14.60 -28.44
N ALA A 243 -5.06 15.44 -29.41
CA ALA A 243 -4.07 16.50 -29.32
C ALA A 243 -4.40 17.61 -30.33
N ASP A 244 -3.93 18.83 -30.09
CA ASP A 244 -4.24 19.97 -30.96
C ASP A 244 -3.72 19.76 -32.38
N GLY A 245 -4.55 20.12 -33.38
CA GLY A 245 -4.18 20.06 -34.79
C GLY A 245 -4.01 18.64 -35.35
N LEU A 246 -4.37 17.61 -34.57
CA LEU A 246 -4.22 16.21 -34.94
C LEU A 246 -5.58 15.51 -34.93
N ASN A 247 -5.80 14.63 -35.91
CA ASN A 247 -6.94 13.73 -35.87
C ASN A 247 -6.80 12.77 -34.66
N PRO A 248 -7.89 12.48 -33.93
CA PRO A 248 -7.83 11.53 -32.82
C PRO A 248 -7.22 10.21 -33.27
N ARG A 249 -6.18 9.75 -32.55
CA ARG A 249 -5.58 8.43 -32.80
C ARG A 249 -6.36 7.39 -32.00
N GLU A 250 -6.85 6.38 -32.69
CA GLU A 250 -7.54 5.24 -32.08
C GLU A 250 -6.54 4.11 -31.83
N ILE A 251 -6.42 3.69 -30.58
CA ILE A 251 -5.50 2.64 -30.15
C ILE A 251 -6.36 1.53 -29.53
N PRO A 252 -6.52 0.38 -30.22
CA PRO A 252 -7.32 -0.71 -29.69
C PRO A 252 -6.59 -1.38 -28.53
N PHE A 253 -7.34 -1.79 -27.51
CA PHE A 253 -6.82 -2.57 -26.40
C PHE A 253 -7.78 -3.66 -25.98
N SER A 254 -7.28 -4.64 -25.24
CA SER A 254 -8.07 -5.79 -24.82
C SER A 254 -7.76 -6.20 -23.39
N VAL A 255 -8.78 -6.73 -22.71
CA VAL A 255 -8.68 -7.25 -21.35
C VAL A 255 -9.26 -8.65 -21.34
N GLY A 256 -8.42 -9.65 -21.07
CA GLY A 256 -8.83 -11.02 -20.79
C GLY A 256 -9.21 -11.17 -19.33
N VAL A 257 -10.46 -11.50 -19.05
CA VAL A 257 -10.98 -11.73 -17.70
C VAL A 257 -11.02 -13.22 -17.42
N TYR A 258 -10.28 -13.68 -16.40
CA TYR A 258 -10.28 -15.07 -15.93
C TYR A 258 -11.59 -15.44 -15.24
N ASN A 259 -11.90 -16.73 -15.17
CA ASN A 259 -13.12 -17.30 -14.58
C ASN A 259 -13.04 -17.48 -13.06
N PHE A 260 -12.48 -16.49 -12.36
CA PHE A 260 -12.49 -16.41 -10.91
C PHE A 260 -12.48 -14.96 -10.46
N ILE A 261 -12.75 -14.75 -9.17
CA ILE A 261 -12.93 -13.44 -8.56
C ILE A 261 -11.90 -13.31 -7.44
N LEU A 262 -11.16 -12.20 -7.40
CA LEU A 262 -10.28 -11.91 -6.27
C LEU A 262 -11.10 -11.53 -5.02
N PRO A 263 -10.70 -12.02 -3.85
CA PRO A 263 -11.31 -11.58 -2.60
C PRO A 263 -11.03 -10.09 -2.38
N LYS A 264 -12.01 -9.42 -1.77
CA LYS A 264 -11.89 -8.01 -1.37
C LYS A 264 -10.94 -7.84 -0.18
N ILE A 265 -10.94 -8.81 0.71
CA ILE A 265 -10.09 -8.86 1.89
C ILE A 265 -8.84 -9.64 1.50
N SER A 266 -7.66 -9.01 1.60
CA SER A 266 -6.39 -9.68 1.29
C SER A 266 -6.05 -10.75 2.35
N HIS A 267 -5.30 -11.77 1.97
CA HIS A 267 -4.81 -12.80 2.89
C HIS A 267 -3.41 -12.47 3.42
N LEU A 268 -2.58 -11.74 2.66
CA LEU A 268 -1.39 -11.12 3.19
C LEU A 268 -1.78 -9.90 4.05
N LYS A 269 -1.31 -9.85 5.29
CA LYS A 269 -1.56 -8.74 6.20
C LYS A 269 -0.62 -7.57 5.92
N THR A 270 -1.12 -6.36 5.91
CA THR A 270 -0.29 -5.15 5.70
C THR A 270 -0.48 -4.15 6.83
N ALA A 271 0.56 -3.43 7.22
CA ALA A 271 0.50 -2.36 8.20
C ALA A 271 1.36 -1.18 7.74
N PHE A 272 0.69 -0.17 7.19
CA PHE A 272 1.32 1.03 6.65
C PHE A 272 0.97 2.21 7.56
N ASP A 273 1.97 2.90 8.10
CA ASP A 273 1.67 4.08 8.90
C ASP A 273 1.24 5.26 8.02
N PHE A 274 0.33 6.06 8.55
CA PHE A 274 -0.15 7.29 7.93
C PHE A 274 -0.14 8.38 8.99
N LYS A 275 0.55 9.50 8.71
CA LYS A 275 0.76 10.62 9.62
C LYS A 275 -0.25 11.74 9.36
N PRO A 276 -1.34 11.88 10.13
CA PRO A 276 -2.37 12.88 9.85
C PRO A 276 -1.88 14.32 10.08
N ASP A 277 -0.91 14.50 10.97
CA ASP A 277 -0.22 15.76 11.25
C ASP A 277 0.57 16.28 10.04
N MET A 278 1.02 15.40 9.14
CA MET A 278 1.69 15.81 7.90
C MET A 278 0.74 16.54 6.93
N LEU A 279 -0.58 16.40 7.10
CA LEU A 279 -1.55 17.06 6.22
C LEU A 279 -1.46 18.59 6.32
N SER A 280 -1.22 19.17 7.50
CA SER A 280 -1.18 20.64 7.64
C SER A 280 -0.03 21.31 6.88
N TYR A 281 1.05 20.58 6.59
CA TYR A 281 2.16 21.08 5.76
C TYR A 281 1.79 21.24 4.28
N ARG A 282 0.72 20.57 3.82
CA ARG A 282 0.32 20.53 2.41
C ARG A 282 -1.05 21.13 2.13
N TYR A 283 -1.94 21.04 3.11
CA TYR A 283 -3.29 21.54 3.02
C TYR A 283 -3.45 22.73 3.94
N SER A 284 -2.74 23.83 3.68
CA SER A 284 -2.79 25.02 4.53
C SER A 284 -4.22 25.55 4.70
N LYS A 285 -4.43 26.27 5.80
CA LYS A 285 -5.69 26.95 6.09
C LYS A 285 -6.04 27.95 4.99
N ILE A 286 -7.26 27.89 4.50
CA ILE A 286 -7.75 28.80 3.44
C ILE A 286 -8.06 30.17 4.08
N GLN A 287 -7.94 31.25 3.30
CA GLN A 287 -8.30 32.59 3.77
C GLN A 287 -9.76 32.61 4.27
N ASN A 288 -9.97 33.20 5.46
CA ASN A 288 -11.26 33.28 6.17
C ASN A 288 -11.88 31.93 6.58
N GLU A 289 -11.15 30.82 6.52
CA GLU A 289 -11.59 29.55 7.08
C GLU A 289 -11.58 29.65 8.62
N GLU A 290 -12.62 29.17 9.30
CA GLU A 290 -12.59 29.04 10.77
C GLU A 290 -11.72 27.85 11.18
N ASP A 291 -11.10 27.89 12.37
CA ASP A 291 -10.24 26.78 12.83
C ASP A 291 -10.98 25.44 12.88
N GLY A 292 -12.24 25.43 13.32
CA GLY A 292 -13.07 24.24 13.32
C GLY A 292 -13.32 23.68 11.91
N ALA A 293 -13.59 24.55 10.94
CA ALA A 293 -13.78 24.16 9.54
C ALA A 293 -12.48 23.61 8.93
N TYR A 294 -11.34 24.22 9.25
CA TYR A 294 -10.03 23.74 8.83
C TYR A 294 -9.73 22.34 9.34
N GLN A 295 -9.92 22.10 10.64
CA GLN A 295 -9.72 20.78 11.24
C GLN A 295 -10.69 19.73 10.66
N GLN A 296 -11.95 20.10 10.41
CA GLN A 296 -12.92 19.22 9.78
C GLN A 296 -12.51 18.87 8.33
N ARG A 297 -11.96 19.83 7.59
CA ARG A 297 -11.43 19.60 6.24
C ARG A 297 -10.24 18.65 6.27
N LEU A 298 -9.27 18.85 7.18
CA LEU A 298 -8.14 17.93 7.35
C LEU A 298 -8.59 16.52 7.73
N ALA A 299 -9.53 16.39 8.67
CA ALA A 299 -10.11 15.09 9.04
C ALA A 299 -10.79 14.41 7.85
N GLY A 300 -11.53 15.16 7.03
CA GLY A 300 -12.14 14.66 5.80
C GLY A 300 -11.13 14.22 4.75
N ILE A 301 -9.98 14.92 4.63
CA ILE A 301 -8.86 14.50 3.78
C ILE A 301 -8.22 13.23 4.32
N SER A 302 -7.95 13.16 5.64
CA SER A 302 -7.40 11.98 6.30
C SER A 302 -8.26 10.74 6.06
N GLU A 303 -9.58 10.85 6.24
CA GLU A 303 -10.52 9.74 5.99
C GLU A 303 -10.40 9.23 4.54
N LYS A 304 -10.33 10.14 3.56
CA LYS A 304 -10.15 9.76 2.15
C LYS A 304 -8.82 9.04 1.92
N PHE A 305 -7.73 9.52 2.51
CA PHE A 305 -6.43 8.84 2.44
C PHE A 305 -6.53 7.40 2.94
N LEU A 306 -7.10 7.19 4.12
CA LEU A 306 -7.23 5.86 4.73
C LEU A 306 -8.10 4.93 3.87
N ILE A 307 -9.20 5.43 3.29
CA ILE A 307 -10.07 4.64 2.40
C ILE A 307 -9.33 4.29 1.09
N GLU A 308 -8.59 5.23 0.50
CA GLU A 308 -7.81 4.94 -0.70
C GLU A 308 -6.70 3.91 -0.41
N MET A 309 -5.97 4.03 0.70
CA MET A 309 -4.98 3.01 1.12
C MET A 309 -5.58 1.59 1.15
N LEU A 310 -6.80 1.44 1.66
CA LEU A 310 -7.49 0.15 1.69
C LEU A 310 -7.84 -0.38 0.29
N ARG A 311 -8.15 0.49 -0.67
CA ARG A 311 -8.33 0.10 -2.08
C ARG A 311 -7.02 -0.36 -2.73
N TYR A 312 -5.88 0.15 -2.24
CA TYR A 312 -4.55 -0.33 -2.59
C TYR A 312 -4.10 -1.56 -1.76
N ARG A 313 -5.00 -2.17 -0.99
CA ARG A 313 -4.73 -3.33 -0.11
C ARG A 313 -3.67 -3.06 0.96
N MET A 314 -3.52 -1.79 1.36
CA MET A 314 -2.63 -1.34 2.42
C MET A 314 -3.46 -0.99 3.65
N ASN A 315 -3.45 -1.83 4.70
CA ASN A 315 -4.14 -1.43 5.92
C ASN A 315 -3.36 -0.32 6.62
N PRO A 316 -4.04 0.75 7.06
CA PRO A 316 -3.42 1.74 7.92
C PRO A 316 -3.12 1.16 9.31
N MET A 317 -2.05 1.62 9.93
CA MET A 317 -1.75 1.38 11.35
C MET A 317 -2.69 2.20 12.25
N LEU A 318 -3.91 1.71 12.44
CA LEU A 318 -4.92 2.36 13.26
C LEU A 318 -4.68 2.01 14.73
N ASN A 319 -4.16 2.92 15.56
CA ASN A 319 -4.01 2.70 17.01
C ASN A 319 -5.37 2.79 17.73
N ILE A 320 -6.18 1.75 17.59
CA ILE A 320 -7.58 1.71 18.06
C ILE A 320 -7.68 1.61 19.58
N LEU A 321 -8.67 2.29 20.15
CA LEU A 321 -9.19 2.09 21.49
C LEU A 321 -10.53 1.32 21.41
N PRO A 322 -10.55 0.00 21.69
CA PRO A 322 -11.76 -0.81 21.58
C PRO A 322 -12.92 -0.33 22.46
N ASP A 323 -12.67 0.36 23.55
CA ASP A 323 -13.69 0.92 24.43
C ASP A 323 -14.21 2.31 24.02
N ALA A 324 -13.69 2.87 22.91
CA ALA A 324 -14.22 4.07 22.27
C ALA A 324 -15.18 3.68 21.12
N GLU A 325 -16.46 4.04 21.26
CA GLU A 325 -17.49 3.69 20.27
C GLU A 325 -17.19 4.23 18.87
N ASP A 326 -16.63 5.43 18.76
CA ASP A 326 -16.28 6.03 17.47
C ASP A 326 -15.16 5.26 16.75
N ASP A 327 -14.23 4.66 17.49
CA ASP A 327 -13.17 3.84 16.91
C ASP A 327 -13.73 2.51 16.36
N LEU A 328 -14.65 1.86 17.08
CA LEU A 328 -15.33 0.67 16.59
C LEU A 328 -16.17 0.95 15.34
N ARG A 329 -16.92 2.06 15.32
CA ARG A 329 -17.68 2.50 14.13
C ARG A 329 -16.78 2.77 12.93
N ARG A 330 -15.60 3.35 13.18
CA ARG A 330 -14.58 3.60 12.15
C ARG A 330 -14.03 2.29 11.60
N LEU A 331 -13.77 1.30 12.45
CA LEU A 331 -13.35 -0.04 12.02
C LEU A 331 -14.41 -0.73 11.15
N ASP A 332 -15.68 -0.70 11.53
CA ASP A 332 -16.76 -1.29 10.73
C ASP A 332 -16.84 -0.67 9.32
N ARG A 333 -16.68 0.66 9.24
CA ARG A 333 -16.59 1.35 7.95
C ARG A 333 -15.38 0.89 7.14
N TYR A 334 -14.21 0.78 7.75
CA TYR A 334 -13.00 0.38 7.03
C TYR A 334 -13.00 -1.09 6.61
N ARG A 335 -13.65 -1.98 7.36
CA ARG A 335 -13.90 -3.37 6.95
C ARG A 335 -14.71 -3.41 5.65
N TRP A 336 -15.65 -2.49 5.47
CA TRP A 336 -16.34 -2.34 4.18
C TRP A 336 -15.38 -2.02 3.04
N PHE A 337 -14.24 -1.37 3.27
CA PHE A 337 -13.25 -1.07 2.22
C PHE A 337 -12.14 -2.11 2.12
N GLY A 338 -12.17 -3.19 2.90
CA GLY A 338 -11.20 -4.28 2.82
C GLY A 338 -10.24 -4.39 3.99
N LEU A 339 -10.42 -3.58 5.06
CA LEU A 339 -9.60 -3.67 6.27
C LEU A 339 -9.61 -5.10 6.82
N ASN A 340 -8.44 -5.73 6.85
CA ASN A 340 -8.27 -7.11 7.28
C ASN A 340 -7.49 -7.24 8.59
N GLN A 341 -6.88 -6.15 9.06
CA GLN A 341 -6.29 -6.04 10.38
C GLN A 341 -6.15 -4.58 10.86
N PHE A 342 -5.93 -4.39 12.16
CA PHE A 342 -5.64 -3.09 12.77
C PHE A 342 -4.81 -3.22 14.06
N ALA A 343 -4.10 -2.15 14.43
CA ALA A 343 -3.32 -2.11 15.67
C ALA A 343 -4.20 -1.75 16.88
N LEU A 344 -3.78 -2.14 18.07
CA LEU A 344 -4.34 -1.69 19.35
C LEU A 344 -3.28 -0.94 20.13
N GLY A 345 -3.71 -0.04 21.01
CA GLY A 345 -2.85 0.36 22.14
C GLY A 345 -2.36 1.80 22.07
N ARG A 346 -3.26 2.76 21.82
CA ARG A 346 -2.96 4.19 22.02
C ARG A 346 -2.28 4.47 23.38
N TYR A 347 -2.59 3.67 24.41
CA TYR A 347 -1.94 3.67 25.72
C TYR A 347 -1.12 2.38 25.92
N GLY A 348 0.20 2.49 25.75
CA GLY A 348 1.13 1.37 25.83
C GLY A 348 0.85 0.35 24.74
N GLY A 349 1.25 0.60 23.50
CA GLY A 349 1.01 -0.29 22.36
C GLY A 349 0.94 0.41 20.99
N ALA A 350 1.54 1.58 20.85
CA ALA A 350 1.69 2.26 19.57
C ALA A 350 3.14 2.22 19.10
N PHE A 351 3.36 2.61 17.84
CA PHE A 351 4.68 3.06 17.37
C PHE A 351 5.28 4.05 18.39
N ASP A 352 6.58 3.95 18.69
CA ASP A 352 7.33 4.72 19.72
C ASP A 352 7.41 4.15 21.16
N ASN A 353 7.02 2.89 21.40
CA ASN A 353 7.27 2.20 22.69
C ASN A 353 6.70 2.94 23.92
N ASN A 354 5.50 3.49 23.82
CA ASN A 354 4.85 4.33 24.84
C ASN A 354 4.33 3.58 26.10
N TRP A 355 5.00 2.50 26.51
CA TRP A 355 4.62 1.65 27.65
C TRP A 355 5.07 2.23 29.01
N PRO A 356 4.28 2.06 30.09
CA PRO A 356 4.65 2.54 31.43
C PRO A 356 5.99 1.99 31.90
N LYS A 357 6.92 2.85 32.32
CA LYS A 357 8.26 2.43 32.78
C LYS A 357 8.21 1.55 34.02
N GLU A 358 7.40 1.96 35.01
CA GLU A 358 7.23 1.28 36.29
C GLU A 358 6.37 0.03 36.15
N GLU A 359 6.81 -1.05 36.78
CA GLU A 359 6.13 -2.35 36.75
C GLU A 359 4.71 -2.28 37.35
N THR A 360 4.52 -1.49 38.39
CA THR A 360 3.23 -1.29 39.04
C THR A 360 2.21 -0.61 38.13
N ASP A 361 2.66 0.27 37.23
CA ASP A 361 1.80 0.94 36.26
C ASP A 361 1.54 0.03 35.05
N LEU A 362 2.51 -0.79 34.64
CA LEU A 362 2.32 -1.83 33.64
C LEU A 362 1.27 -2.86 34.09
N GLU A 363 1.33 -3.30 35.35
CA GLU A 363 0.37 -4.23 35.94
C GLU A 363 -1.06 -3.68 35.96
N GLN A 364 -1.22 -2.36 36.16
CA GLN A 364 -2.53 -1.72 36.11
C GLN A 364 -3.16 -1.77 34.71
N LEU A 365 -2.36 -1.84 33.64
CA LEU A 365 -2.87 -1.96 32.27
C LEU A 365 -3.55 -3.30 31.99
N LYS A 366 -3.28 -4.36 32.77
CA LYS A 366 -3.94 -5.67 32.60
C LYS A 366 -5.46 -5.57 32.61
N VAL A 367 -6.02 -4.73 33.47
CA VAL A 367 -7.47 -4.53 33.54
C VAL A 367 -8.01 -3.93 32.25
N GLN A 368 -7.29 -2.95 31.69
CA GLN A 368 -7.67 -2.29 30.45
C GLN A 368 -7.54 -3.25 29.25
N TYR A 369 -6.44 -3.99 29.16
CA TYR A 369 -6.22 -4.96 28.09
C TYR A 369 -7.20 -6.13 28.14
N ARG A 370 -7.58 -6.60 29.34
CA ARG A 370 -8.68 -7.58 29.48
C ARG A 370 -9.97 -7.06 28.88
N ARG A 371 -10.33 -5.81 29.20
CA ARG A 371 -11.51 -5.15 28.66
C ARG A 371 -11.44 -4.96 27.14
N TYR A 372 -10.26 -4.64 26.60
CA TYR A 372 -10.05 -4.60 25.15
C TYR A 372 -10.34 -5.95 24.50
N GLY A 373 -9.76 -7.03 25.03
CA GLY A 373 -10.01 -8.40 24.54
C GLY A 373 -11.50 -8.76 24.57
N ASP A 374 -12.17 -8.55 25.70
CA ASP A 374 -13.60 -8.82 25.85
C ASP A 374 -14.44 -8.00 24.85
N THR A 375 -14.10 -6.72 24.67
CA THR A 375 -14.83 -5.83 23.76
C THR A 375 -14.66 -6.27 22.30
N LEU A 376 -13.43 -6.60 21.89
CA LEU A 376 -13.16 -7.10 20.54
C LEU A 376 -13.82 -8.44 20.28
N LYS A 377 -13.86 -9.32 21.28
CA LYS A 377 -14.54 -10.61 21.21
C LYS A 377 -16.04 -10.45 20.99
N VAL A 378 -16.70 -9.57 21.76
CA VAL A 378 -18.13 -9.27 21.60
C VAL A 378 -18.42 -8.68 20.21
N ASN A 379 -17.53 -7.83 19.69
CA ASN A 379 -17.68 -7.20 18.37
C ASN A 379 -17.19 -8.06 17.19
N LYS A 380 -16.71 -9.29 17.43
CA LYS A 380 -16.15 -10.20 16.40
C LYS A 380 -15.02 -9.55 15.59
N MET A 381 -14.08 -8.93 16.32
CA MET A 381 -12.89 -8.28 15.77
C MET A 381 -11.59 -8.82 16.38
N LEU A 382 -11.66 -9.84 17.23
CA LEU A 382 -10.51 -10.42 17.92
C LEU A 382 -9.52 -11.12 16.96
N ASP A 383 -9.97 -11.57 15.79
CA ASP A 383 -9.12 -12.18 14.76
C ASP A 383 -8.41 -11.17 13.85
N GLN A 384 -8.81 -9.89 13.89
CA GLN A 384 -8.28 -8.82 13.04
C GLN A 384 -7.32 -7.87 13.78
N HIS A 385 -7.17 -8.00 15.10
CA HIS A 385 -6.32 -7.09 15.86
C HIS A 385 -4.88 -7.62 15.99
N TYR A 386 -3.97 -6.70 16.32
CA TYR A 386 -2.71 -7.01 17.00
C TYR A 386 -2.32 -5.84 17.89
N VAL A 387 -1.59 -6.09 18.97
CA VAL A 387 -0.97 -5.04 19.80
C VAL A 387 0.45 -4.81 19.27
N TYR A 388 0.81 -3.56 18.95
CA TYR A 388 2.19 -3.22 18.58
C TYR A 388 3.01 -3.12 19.87
N THR A 389 3.57 -4.25 20.31
CA THR A 389 4.22 -4.37 21.62
C THR A 389 5.51 -3.59 21.69
N TRP A 390 6.37 -3.70 20.68
CA TRP A 390 7.67 -3.05 20.75
C TRP A 390 8.27 -2.81 19.37
N GLU A 391 8.94 -1.68 19.22
CA GLU A 391 9.73 -1.27 18.07
C GLU A 391 11.22 -1.31 18.43
N GLY A 392 12.04 -1.89 17.56
CA GLY A 392 13.49 -1.98 17.76
C GLY A 392 13.87 -2.79 19.00
N ALA A 393 13.27 -3.98 19.17
CA ALA A 393 13.64 -4.88 20.25
C ALA A 393 15.05 -5.43 20.04
N GLU A 394 15.86 -5.37 21.09
CA GLU A 394 17.17 -6.03 21.17
C GLU A 394 17.05 -7.35 21.93
N SER A 395 17.96 -8.28 21.63
CA SER A 395 17.98 -9.64 22.14
C SER A 395 18.11 -9.76 23.66
N ASP A 396 18.80 -8.81 24.27
CA ASP A 396 19.10 -8.76 25.70
C ASP A 396 18.08 -7.93 26.50
N ASN A 397 17.13 -7.28 25.83
CA ASN A 397 16.10 -6.48 26.49
C ASN A 397 14.90 -7.37 26.89
N PRO A 398 14.67 -7.64 28.19
CA PRO A 398 13.58 -8.52 28.61
C PRO A 398 12.20 -7.84 28.55
N ARG A 399 12.16 -6.52 28.31
CA ARG A 399 10.95 -5.71 28.43
C ARG A 399 9.86 -6.04 27.41
N PRO A 400 10.16 -6.25 26.11
CA PRO A 400 9.14 -6.64 25.13
C PRO A 400 8.44 -7.95 25.51
N VAL A 401 9.21 -8.95 25.93
CA VAL A 401 8.71 -10.24 26.43
C VAL A 401 7.81 -10.05 27.64
N ARG A 402 8.25 -9.24 28.62
CA ARG A 402 7.47 -8.98 29.83
C ARG A 402 6.11 -8.34 29.53
N ILE A 403 6.08 -7.40 28.58
CA ILE A 403 4.86 -6.73 28.13
C ILE A 403 3.96 -7.71 27.36
N ALA A 404 4.54 -8.51 26.47
CA ALA A 404 3.81 -9.56 25.75
C ALA A 404 3.11 -10.54 26.71
N ALA A 405 3.83 -11.00 27.74
CA ALA A 405 3.28 -11.82 28.81
C ALA A 405 2.15 -11.11 29.58
N MET A 406 2.29 -9.81 29.86
CA MET A 406 1.22 -9.01 30.49
C MET A 406 -0.05 -9.00 29.65
N ILE A 407 0.07 -8.83 28.33
CA ILE A 407 -1.07 -8.83 27.39
C ILE A 407 -1.78 -10.20 27.41
N HIS A 408 -1.02 -11.30 27.37
CA HIS A 408 -1.59 -12.65 27.47
C HIS A 408 -2.23 -12.94 28.83
N GLU A 409 -1.61 -12.52 29.93
CA GLU A 409 -2.18 -12.62 31.28
C GLU A 409 -3.49 -11.82 31.41
N ALA A 410 -3.58 -10.68 30.70
CA ALA A 410 -4.79 -9.88 30.65
C ALA A 410 -5.91 -10.59 29.87
N HIS A 411 -5.59 -11.10 28.67
CA HIS A 411 -6.51 -11.86 27.81
C HIS A 411 -5.73 -12.76 26.82
N PRO A 412 -5.76 -14.10 26.97
CA PRO A 412 -4.90 -15.03 26.21
C PRO A 412 -5.11 -15.06 24.68
N GLU A 413 -6.25 -14.58 24.19
CA GLU A 413 -6.51 -14.50 22.73
C GLU A 413 -6.09 -13.15 22.13
N LEU A 414 -5.59 -12.20 22.94
CA LEU A 414 -5.02 -10.97 22.40
C LEU A 414 -3.66 -11.24 21.80
N ARG A 415 -3.51 -10.93 20.51
CA ARG A 415 -2.27 -11.14 19.78
C ARG A 415 -1.36 -9.93 19.88
N ASN A 416 -0.07 -10.17 19.96
CA ASN A 416 0.92 -9.13 20.15
C ASN A 416 2.09 -9.27 19.15
N MET A 417 2.73 -8.14 18.84
CA MET A 417 3.76 -8.07 17.82
C MET A 417 4.99 -7.30 18.31
N VAL A 418 6.16 -7.91 18.12
CA VAL A 418 7.46 -7.29 18.38
C VAL A 418 8.21 -7.12 17.06
N ALA A 419 8.65 -5.89 16.79
CA ALA A 419 9.58 -5.56 15.71
C ALA A 419 11.00 -5.47 16.26
N TRP A 420 11.93 -6.22 15.65
CA TRP A 420 13.30 -6.37 16.12
C TRP A 420 14.26 -5.43 15.38
N SER A 421 15.16 -4.75 16.09
CA SER A 421 16.15 -3.82 15.50
C SER A 421 17.32 -4.52 14.81
N GLY A 422 17.66 -5.73 15.26
CA GLY A 422 18.81 -6.51 14.79
C GLY A 422 18.53 -7.42 13.60
N THR A 423 19.53 -8.22 13.24
CA THR A 423 19.37 -9.27 12.22
C THR A 423 18.50 -10.40 12.78
N VAL A 424 17.86 -11.18 11.91
CA VAL A 424 17.11 -12.38 12.33
C VAL A 424 18.00 -13.35 13.14
N GLU A 425 19.32 -13.30 12.93
CA GLU A 425 20.33 -14.11 13.62
C GLU A 425 20.70 -13.59 15.01
N SER A 426 20.61 -12.28 15.27
CA SER A 426 20.92 -11.70 16.59
C SER A 426 19.83 -11.98 17.62
N VAL A 427 18.70 -12.53 17.18
CA VAL A 427 17.55 -12.86 18.00
C VAL A 427 17.88 -14.14 18.81
N PRO A 428 17.76 -14.13 20.15
CA PRO A 428 18.10 -15.29 20.98
C PRO A 428 17.39 -16.55 20.50
N GLU A 429 18.03 -17.72 20.58
CA GLU A 429 17.36 -19.00 20.29
C GLU A 429 16.07 -19.18 21.11
N SER A 430 16.02 -18.58 22.31
CA SER A 430 14.87 -18.58 23.22
C SER A 430 13.72 -17.64 22.84
N THR A 431 13.78 -16.92 21.71
CA THR A 431 12.67 -16.08 21.21
C THR A 431 11.55 -16.84 20.57
N ALA A 432 11.57 -18.17 20.65
CA ALA A 432 10.35 -18.95 20.78
C ALA A 432 9.65 -18.68 22.13
N ASP A 433 9.63 -17.42 22.58
CA ASP A 433 8.92 -17.06 23.78
C ASP A 433 7.44 -17.26 23.46
N LYS A 434 6.83 -18.19 24.18
CA LYS A 434 5.42 -18.57 24.04
C LYS A 434 4.49 -17.35 24.10
N ASP A 435 4.95 -16.25 24.70
CA ASP A 435 4.16 -15.07 24.90
C ASP A 435 4.25 -14.06 23.75
N ILE A 436 5.09 -14.26 22.72
CA ILE A 436 5.14 -13.41 21.51
C ILE A 436 4.47 -14.13 20.32
N ASP A 437 3.32 -13.63 19.85
CA ASP A 437 2.60 -14.23 18.72
C ASP A 437 3.19 -13.91 17.35
N ILE A 438 3.63 -12.67 17.18
CA ILE A 438 4.06 -12.12 15.89
C ILE A 438 5.47 -11.53 16.03
N GLN A 439 6.37 -12.02 15.19
CA GLN A 439 7.76 -11.53 15.11
C GLN A 439 8.00 -10.83 13.79
N ALA A 440 8.33 -9.54 13.84
CA ALA A 440 8.57 -8.72 12.67
C ALA A 440 10.07 -8.41 12.52
N PHE A 441 10.62 -8.68 11.33
CA PHE A 441 12.03 -8.48 11.02
C PHE A 441 12.22 -7.67 9.76
N ARG A 442 13.33 -6.93 9.68
CA ARG A 442 13.69 -6.27 8.43
C ARG A 442 13.95 -7.29 7.33
N MET A 443 13.45 -7.00 6.14
CA MET A 443 13.56 -7.91 4.98
C MET A 443 15.02 -8.10 4.53
N ASP A 444 15.85 -7.07 4.69
CA ASP A 444 17.26 -7.11 4.33
C ASP A 444 18.10 -8.05 5.21
N PHE A 445 17.61 -8.37 6.41
CA PHE A 445 18.26 -9.27 7.36
C PHE A 445 17.57 -10.62 7.51
N MET A 446 16.68 -10.96 6.56
CA MET A 446 15.91 -12.16 6.66
C MET A 446 16.73 -13.42 6.34
N ASP A 447 16.92 -14.28 7.34
CA ASP A 447 17.44 -15.62 7.15
C ASP A 447 16.29 -16.62 6.93
N GLN A 448 16.36 -17.36 5.81
CA GLN A 448 15.27 -18.26 5.40
C GLN A 448 15.10 -19.44 6.36
N GLU A 449 16.19 -19.97 6.91
CA GLU A 449 16.13 -21.13 7.80
C GLU A 449 15.56 -20.74 9.16
N LYS A 450 15.92 -19.56 9.68
CA LYS A 450 15.35 -19.04 10.91
C LYS A 450 13.87 -18.68 10.78
N VAL A 451 13.44 -18.13 9.64
CA VAL A 451 12.01 -17.93 9.36
C VAL A 451 11.26 -19.27 9.39
N LYS A 452 11.80 -20.31 8.73
CA LYS A 452 11.21 -21.67 8.79
C LYS A 452 11.17 -22.22 10.22
N GLN A 453 12.20 -22.00 11.03
CA GLN A 453 12.22 -22.42 12.44
C GLN A 453 11.11 -21.73 13.25
N LEU A 454 10.96 -20.41 13.12
CA LEU A 454 9.92 -19.64 13.83
C LEU A 454 8.52 -20.07 13.41
N VAL A 455 8.29 -20.24 12.10
CA VAL A 455 7.02 -20.74 11.57
C VAL A 455 6.74 -22.16 12.07
N GLY A 456 7.76 -23.04 12.07
CA GLY A 456 7.65 -24.41 12.60
C GLY A 456 7.38 -24.48 14.10
N ALA A 457 7.80 -23.46 14.85
CA ALA A 457 7.49 -23.27 16.28
C ALA A 457 6.11 -22.64 16.52
N GLY A 458 5.37 -22.28 15.47
CA GLY A 458 4.00 -21.75 15.56
C GLY A 458 3.89 -20.23 15.60
N HIS A 459 4.99 -19.48 15.45
CA HIS A 459 4.95 -18.02 15.39
C HIS A 459 4.48 -17.53 14.03
N GLU A 460 3.76 -16.41 14.04
CA GLU A 460 3.53 -15.64 12.82
C GLU A 460 4.77 -14.77 12.56
N VAL A 461 5.38 -14.91 11.38
CA VAL A 461 6.48 -14.03 10.96
C VAL A 461 5.93 -12.94 10.05
N ARG A 462 6.35 -11.70 10.31
CA ARG A 462 6.11 -10.52 9.47
C ARG A 462 7.43 -9.88 9.07
N THR A 463 7.38 -9.01 8.08
CA THR A 463 8.57 -8.29 7.63
C THR A 463 8.29 -6.83 7.34
N TYR A 464 9.33 -6.02 7.30
CA TYR A 464 9.23 -4.62 6.94
C TYR A 464 10.47 -4.16 6.18
N ILE A 465 10.33 -3.04 5.48
CA ILE A 465 11.43 -2.31 4.88
C ILE A 465 11.54 -0.99 5.64
N SER A 466 12.75 -0.67 6.11
CA SER A 466 13.07 0.56 6.81
C SER A 466 14.25 1.27 6.17
N THR A 467 14.34 2.57 6.38
CA THR A 467 15.46 3.41 5.95
C THR A 467 16.46 3.63 7.08
N PRO A 468 17.77 3.69 6.80
CA PRO A 468 18.40 3.34 5.53
C PRO A 468 18.38 1.83 5.27
N ALA A 469 18.22 1.46 4.00
CA ALA A 469 18.30 0.05 3.58
C ALA A 469 19.75 -0.43 3.65
N GLN A 470 20.01 -1.53 4.36
CA GLN A 470 21.38 -2.01 4.64
C GLN A 470 21.84 -3.12 3.68
N SER A 471 20.98 -3.57 2.75
CA SER A 471 21.33 -4.60 1.76
C SER A 471 20.73 -4.36 0.37
N LYS A 472 20.96 -5.29 -0.57
CA LYS A 472 20.47 -5.26 -1.96
C LYS A 472 19.01 -5.73 -2.11
N GLY A 473 18.27 -5.91 -1.02
CA GLY A 473 16.88 -6.33 -1.05
C GLY A 473 15.94 -5.29 -1.67
N PRO A 474 14.65 -5.64 -1.87
CA PRO A 474 13.65 -4.72 -2.34
C PRO A 474 13.57 -3.46 -1.47
N ARG A 475 13.34 -2.32 -2.11
CA ARG A 475 13.21 -1.01 -1.44
C ARG A 475 11.94 -0.32 -1.91
N LEU A 476 11.35 0.50 -1.04
CA LEU A 476 10.18 1.33 -1.37
C LEU A 476 10.59 2.79 -1.70
N VAL A 477 11.78 2.99 -2.26
CA VAL A 477 12.32 4.30 -2.68
C VAL A 477 12.01 4.59 -4.16
N ILE A 478 12.02 5.86 -4.58
CA ILE A 478 11.63 6.32 -5.92
C ILE A 478 12.55 5.75 -7.02
N ASP A 479 13.84 5.64 -6.73
CA ASP A 479 14.90 5.28 -7.67
C ASP A 479 15.24 3.78 -7.67
N SER A 480 14.27 2.94 -7.32
CA SER A 480 14.35 1.49 -7.46
C SER A 480 13.58 0.97 -8.68
N ASP A 481 13.95 -0.22 -9.14
CA ASP A 481 13.30 -0.90 -10.26
C ASP A 481 11.83 -1.20 -9.94
N ALA A 482 10.97 -1.32 -10.96
CA ALA A 482 9.57 -1.68 -10.77
C ALA A 482 9.40 -3.00 -9.98
N MET A 483 10.30 -3.94 -10.18
CA MET A 483 10.25 -5.24 -9.51
C MET A 483 10.56 -5.16 -8.02
N ASP A 484 11.23 -4.11 -7.53
CA ASP A 484 11.43 -3.91 -6.09
C ASP A 484 10.11 -3.73 -5.32
N TYR A 485 9.00 -3.38 -5.98
CA TYR A 485 7.71 -3.19 -5.31
C TYR A 485 6.80 -4.40 -5.46
N ARG A 486 6.66 -4.92 -6.69
CA ARG A 486 5.74 -6.02 -7.01
C ARG A 486 6.20 -7.38 -6.46
N ILE A 487 7.52 -7.58 -6.28
CA ILE A 487 8.05 -8.86 -5.78
C ILE A 487 7.81 -9.08 -4.29
N ILE A 488 7.55 -8.02 -3.51
CA ILE A 488 7.48 -8.10 -2.04
C ILE A 488 6.43 -9.13 -1.57
N PRO A 489 5.17 -9.12 -2.06
CA PRO A 489 4.20 -10.14 -1.67
C PRO A 489 4.56 -11.56 -2.13
N TRP A 490 5.26 -11.71 -3.26
CA TRP A 490 5.76 -13.01 -3.72
C TRP A 490 6.87 -13.56 -2.82
N MET A 491 7.77 -12.70 -2.33
CA MET A 491 8.73 -13.06 -1.28
C MET A 491 8.01 -13.49 0.00
N CYS A 492 6.97 -12.76 0.39
CA CYS A 492 6.16 -13.13 1.55
C CYS A 492 5.53 -14.51 1.38
N TRP A 493 5.03 -14.83 0.19
CA TRP A 493 4.53 -16.16 -0.12
C TRP A 493 5.62 -17.23 -0.01
N LYS A 494 6.77 -17.02 -0.67
CA LYS A 494 7.90 -17.99 -0.72
C LYS A 494 8.41 -18.36 0.68
N TYR A 495 8.51 -17.37 1.56
CA TYR A 495 9.09 -17.55 2.91
C TYR A 495 8.03 -17.71 4.00
N GLU A 496 6.77 -17.95 3.63
CA GLU A 496 5.64 -18.10 4.56
C GLU A 496 5.38 -16.92 5.50
N ILE A 497 5.89 -15.74 5.17
CA ILE A 497 5.67 -14.49 5.91
C ILE A 497 4.19 -14.09 5.74
N LYS A 498 3.53 -13.76 6.85
CA LYS A 498 2.08 -13.47 6.88
C LYS A 498 1.76 -11.99 6.89
N GLY A 499 2.76 -11.12 7.00
CA GLY A 499 2.53 -9.70 6.83
C GLY A 499 3.72 -8.83 6.51
N PHE A 500 3.42 -7.65 6.00
CA PHE A 500 4.36 -6.62 5.57
C PHE A 500 4.06 -5.29 6.26
N LEU A 501 5.09 -4.59 6.76
CA LEU A 501 4.96 -3.26 7.37
C LEU A 501 5.79 -2.21 6.66
N TYR A 502 5.34 -0.95 6.74
CA TYR A 502 6.08 0.20 6.23
C TYR A 502 5.86 1.43 7.12
N GLU A 503 6.96 2.13 7.38
CA GLU A 503 7.07 3.16 8.44
C GLU A 503 6.16 4.38 8.24
N SER A 504 5.85 4.74 6.99
CA SER A 504 5.06 5.92 6.66
C SER A 504 4.78 5.96 5.16
N VAL A 505 3.59 6.41 4.78
CA VAL A 505 3.22 6.61 3.36
C VAL A 505 3.15 8.09 2.94
N ASN A 506 3.22 9.04 3.86
CA ASN A 506 2.98 10.47 3.60
C ASN A 506 3.90 11.42 4.39
N TRP A 507 5.16 11.05 4.59
CA TRP A 507 6.15 11.88 5.29
C TRP A 507 6.58 13.07 4.41
N TRP A 508 5.85 14.19 4.49
CA TRP A 508 6.10 15.40 3.70
C TRP A 508 6.65 16.64 4.45
N PRO A 509 7.34 16.56 5.61
CA PRO A 509 7.65 17.76 6.37
C PRO A 509 8.82 18.58 5.79
N LEU A 510 9.77 17.95 5.09
CA LEU A 510 11.05 18.59 4.73
C LEU A 510 11.04 19.30 3.37
N THR A 511 10.43 18.70 2.34
CA THR A 511 10.51 19.20 0.96
C THR A 511 9.19 19.01 0.24
N ASP A 512 8.90 19.83 -0.77
CA ASP A 512 7.78 19.58 -1.68
C ASP A 512 8.01 18.27 -2.45
N PRO A 513 7.19 17.22 -2.21
CA PRO A 513 7.47 15.88 -2.73
C PRO A 513 7.39 15.85 -4.26
N PHE A 514 6.74 16.83 -4.91
CA PHE A 514 6.73 16.96 -6.36
C PHE A 514 8.03 17.57 -6.93
N LYS A 515 8.80 18.27 -6.11
CA LYS A 515 10.02 18.98 -6.53
C LYS A 515 11.30 18.24 -6.16
N SER A 516 11.31 17.55 -5.02
CA SER A 516 12.48 16.82 -4.54
C SER A 516 12.08 15.48 -3.96
N ALA A 517 12.93 14.47 -4.17
CA ALA A 517 12.77 13.16 -3.55
C ALA A 517 13.39 13.09 -2.13
N ALA A 518 14.08 14.12 -1.65
CA ALA A 518 14.68 14.12 -0.31
C ALA A 518 13.63 14.42 0.78
N ASN A 519 12.86 13.40 1.15
CA ASN A 519 11.82 13.50 2.18
C ASN A 519 12.34 13.24 3.59
N THR A 520 13.43 12.50 3.73
CA THR A 520 14.07 12.15 5.00
C THR A 520 15.49 12.72 5.05
N LYS A 521 16.09 12.75 6.24
CA LYS A 521 17.47 13.24 6.45
C LYS A 521 18.53 12.26 5.95
N ASP A 522 18.17 10.99 5.78
CA ASP A 522 19.10 9.92 5.41
C ASP A 522 19.36 9.83 3.89
N ASP A 523 18.98 10.86 3.13
CA ASP A 523 19.17 11.03 1.68
C ASP A 523 18.64 9.89 0.79
N GLU A 524 17.78 9.00 1.31
CA GLU A 524 17.08 7.99 0.51
C GLU A 524 15.89 8.60 -0.24
N ASN A 525 15.94 8.56 -1.56
CA ASN A 525 14.98 9.24 -2.43
C ASN A 525 13.57 8.64 -2.28
N GLY A 526 12.63 9.38 -1.68
CA GLY A 526 11.26 8.92 -1.54
C GLY A 526 10.98 8.03 -0.35
N SER A 527 11.92 7.90 0.59
CA SER A 527 11.64 7.17 1.83
C SER A 527 10.54 7.87 2.67
N GLY A 528 9.77 7.08 3.42
CA GLY A 528 8.60 7.52 4.19
C GLY A 528 7.45 8.08 3.34
N LEU A 529 7.52 7.94 2.01
CA LEU A 529 6.60 8.51 1.03
C LEU A 529 6.17 7.43 0.05
N LEU A 530 4.89 7.08 0.01
CA LEU A 530 4.34 6.20 -1.04
C LEU A 530 3.20 6.88 -1.81
N PHE A 531 2.60 7.91 -1.22
CA PHE A 531 1.51 8.69 -1.79
C PHE A 531 1.85 10.18 -1.81
N TYR A 532 1.36 10.88 -2.82
CA TYR A 532 1.54 12.31 -2.98
C TYR A 532 0.28 13.08 -2.53
N PRO A 533 0.42 14.34 -2.08
CA PRO A 533 -0.74 15.18 -1.75
C PRO A 533 -1.43 15.66 -3.02
N GLY A 534 -2.75 15.50 -3.14
CA GLY A 534 -3.56 15.93 -4.27
C GLY A 534 -4.73 16.83 -3.89
N PRO A 535 -5.31 17.58 -4.82
CA PRO A 535 -6.40 18.52 -4.55
C PRO A 535 -7.61 17.91 -3.83
N ALA A 536 -7.96 16.67 -4.17
CA ALA A 536 -9.11 15.95 -3.61
C ALA A 536 -8.76 14.89 -2.55
N GLY A 537 -7.47 14.68 -2.25
CA GLY A 537 -6.98 13.61 -1.39
C GLY A 537 -5.65 13.01 -1.87
N LEU A 538 -5.57 11.68 -1.85
CA LEU A 538 -4.36 10.91 -2.13
C LEU A 538 -4.09 10.78 -3.64
N LEU A 539 -2.86 11.09 -4.07
CA LEU A 539 -2.35 10.74 -5.40
C LEU A 539 -1.41 9.55 -5.30
N ALA A 540 -1.66 8.54 -6.13
CA ALA A 540 -0.86 7.33 -6.18
C ALA A 540 0.55 7.61 -6.71
N SER A 541 1.48 6.73 -6.36
CA SER A 541 2.77 6.59 -7.05
C SER A 541 2.74 5.34 -7.94
N VAL A 542 3.64 5.28 -8.92
CA VAL A 542 3.94 4.04 -9.64
C VAL A 542 4.26 2.91 -8.66
N ARG A 543 4.99 3.21 -7.58
CA ARG A 543 5.33 2.24 -6.52
C ARG A 543 4.09 1.67 -5.82
N SER A 544 3.11 2.51 -5.50
CA SER A 544 1.87 2.06 -4.86
C SER A 544 1.02 1.18 -5.77
N GLU A 545 0.97 1.46 -7.07
CA GLU A 545 0.29 0.62 -8.06
C GLU A 545 0.98 -0.74 -8.18
N LEU A 546 2.30 -0.77 -8.33
CA LEU A 546 3.06 -2.02 -8.46
C LEU A 546 3.04 -2.87 -7.19
N PHE A 547 3.02 -2.25 -6.01
CA PHE A 547 2.80 -2.99 -4.76
C PHE A 547 1.39 -3.59 -4.70
N ARG A 548 0.35 -2.86 -5.16
CA ARG A 548 -1.03 -3.40 -5.26
C ARG A 548 -1.08 -4.59 -6.21
N ASP A 549 -0.42 -4.50 -7.38
CA ASP A 549 -0.34 -5.62 -8.32
C ASP A 549 0.25 -6.86 -7.63
N GLY A 550 1.33 -6.70 -6.84
CA GLY A 550 1.90 -7.80 -6.06
C GLY A 550 0.94 -8.35 -4.99
N MET A 551 0.18 -7.48 -4.33
CA MET A 551 -0.83 -7.89 -3.34
C MET A 551 -1.97 -8.68 -4.01
N GLU A 552 -2.33 -8.34 -5.24
CA GLU A 552 -3.35 -9.05 -6.02
C GLU A 552 -2.81 -10.39 -6.53
N ASP A 553 -1.55 -10.45 -6.97
CA ASP A 553 -0.86 -11.69 -7.32
C ASP A 553 -0.84 -12.70 -6.15
N TYR A 554 -0.64 -12.22 -4.91
CA TYR A 554 -0.70 -13.07 -3.72
C TYR A 554 -2.04 -13.80 -3.59
N GLU A 555 -3.14 -13.14 -3.98
CA GLU A 555 -4.48 -13.72 -3.93
C GLU A 555 -4.65 -14.86 -4.95
N TYR A 556 -3.95 -14.83 -6.09
CA TYR A 556 -3.94 -15.94 -7.05
C TYR A 556 -3.34 -17.19 -6.39
N LEU A 557 -2.19 -17.03 -5.74
CA LEU A 557 -1.51 -18.12 -5.02
C LEU A 557 -2.40 -18.65 -3.89
N PHE A 558 -3.06 -17.76 -3.15
CA PHE A 558 -3.97 -18.14 -2.07
C PHE A 558 -5.19 -18.91 -2.59
N ILE A 559 -5.81 -18.47 -3.68
CA ILE A 559 -6.95 -19.16 -4.32
C ILE A 559 -6.53 -20.55 -4.78
N LEU A 560 -5.37 -20.68 -5.45
CA LEU A 560 -4.87 -22.00 -5.88
C LEU A 560 -4.59 -22.92 -4.68
N LYS A 561 -3.98 -22.41 -3.61
CA LYS A 561 -3.78 -23.15 -2.35
C LYS A 561 -5.11 -23.61 -1.74
N SER A 562 -6.12 -22.76 -1.76
CA SER A 562 -7.46 -23.07 -1.23
C SER A 562 -8.14 -24.17 -2.03
N LEU A 563 -8.03 -24.14 -3.37
CA LEU A 563 -8.55 -25.18 -4.24
C LEU A 563 -7.84 -26.53 -4.02
N LEU A 564 -6.53 -26.53 -3.84
CA LEU A 564 -5.79 -27.75 -3.47
C LEU A 564 -6.23 -28.30 -2.11
N GLY A 565 -6.41 -27.43 -1.11
CA GLY A 565 -6.95 -27.82 0.19
C GLY A 565 -8.34 -28.47 0.07
N TYR A 566 -9.20 -27.91 -0.78
CA TYR A 566 -10.50 -28.50 -1.08
C TYR A 566 -10.37 -29.87 -1.77
N MET A 567 -9.58 -29.99 -2.84
CA MET A 567 -9.32 -31.27 -3.52
C MET A 567 -8.78 -32.33 -2.56
N TYR A 568 -7.89 -31.95 -1.64
CA TYR A 568 -7.37 -32.84 -0.62
C TYR A 568 -8.48 -33.33 0.31
N SER A 569 -9.27 -32.41 0.87
CA SER A 569 -10.37 -32.71 1.81
C SER A 569 -11.47 -33.61 1.23
N LYS A 570 -11.60 -33.65 -0.10
CA LYS A 570 -12.58 -34.46 -0.82
C LYS A 570 -12.01 -35.75 -1.41
N GLY A 571 -10.73 -36.04 -1.22
CA GLY A 571 -10.07 -37.22 -1.81
C GLY A 571 -9.79 -37.09 -3.31
N ILE A 572 -10.14 -35.97 -3.95
CA ILE A 572 -9.95 -35.72 -5.39
C ILE A 572 -8.47 -35.76 -5.79
N HIS A 573 -7.56 -35.41 -4.89
CA HIS A 573 -6.13 -35.52 -5.12
C HIS A 573 -5.66 -36.97 -5.45
N LEU A 574 -6.40 -37.99 -5.01
CA LEU A 574 -6.14 -39.40 -5.35
C LEU A 574 -6.74 -39.78 -6.71
N GLU A 575 -7.85 -39.14 -7.10
CA GLU A 575 -8.54 -39.36 -8.37
C GLU A 575 -7.85 -38.61 -9.53
N GLN A 576 -7.26 -37.45 -9.23
CA GLN A 576 -6.59 -36.55 -10.17
C GLN A 576 -5.18 -36.17 -9.67
N PRO A 577 -4.27 -37.15 -9.49
CA PRO A 577 -2.95 -36.90 -8.92
C PRO A 577 -2.11 -35.97 -9.79
N GLU A 578 -2.15 -36.12 -11.12
CA GLU A 578 -1.38 -35.27 -12.03
C GLU A 578 -1.82 -33.80 -11.98
N LEU A 579 -3.14 -33.54 -11.93
CA LEU A 579 -3.68 -32.19 -11.81
C LEU A 579 -3.26 -31.56 -10.48
N TYR A 580 -3.41 -32.32 -9.38
CA TYR A 580 -3.05 -31.88 -8.03
C TYR A 580 -1.56 -31.58 -7.91
N ASP A 581 -0.69 -32.47 -8.39
CA ASP A 581 0.77 -32.32 -8.28
C ASP A 581 1.29 -31.18 -9.16
N THR A 582 0.74 -31.01 -10.36
CA THR A 582 1.09 -29.88 -11.24
C THR A 582 0.70 -28.55 -10.59
N ALA A 583 -0.51 -28.47 -10.05
CA ALA A 583 -0.98 -27.29 -9.33
C ALA A 583 -0.17 -27.00 -8.06
N LYS A 584 0.19 -28.02 -7.29
CA LYS A 584 1.04 -27.88 -6.10
C LYS A 584 2.42 -27.31 -6.44
N LYS A 585 3.01 -27.70 -7.57
CA LYS A 585 4.30 -27.16 -8.03
C LYS A 585 4.24 -25.66 -8.34
N LEU A 586 3.13 -25.15 -8.86
CA LEU A 586 2.96 -23.73 -9.16
C LEU A 586 2.92 -22.83 -7.91
N LEU A 587 2.68 -23.40 -6.72
CA LEU A 587 2.76 -22.66 -5.45
C LEU A 587 4.19 -22.52 -4.90
N VAL A 588 5.16 -23.25 -5.47
CA VAL A 588 6.58 -23.14 -5.11
C VAL A 588 7.19 -22.07 -5.98
N ILE A 589 7.69 -20.99 -5.37
CA ILE A 589 8.29 -19.90 -6.13
C ILE A 589 9.70 -20.31 -6.59
N PRO A 590 9.97 -20.34 -7.90
CA PRO A 590 11.26 -20.77 -8.44
C PRO A 590 12.44 -19.93 -7.95
N GLU A 591 13.64 -20.53 -7.91
CA GLU A 591 14.87 -19.80 -7.55
C GLU A 591 15.27 -18.79 -8.64
N GLU A 592 14.95 -19.06 -9.91
CA GLU A 592 15.14 -18.12 -11.01
C GLU A 592 14.26 -16.87 -10.91
N MET A 593 13.22 -16.89 -10.07
CA MET A 593 12.38 -15.74 -9.76
C MET A 593 12.87 -15.04 -8.49
N ILE A 594 13.02 -15.81 -7.40
CA ILE A 594 13.44 -15.31 -6.10
C ILE A 594 14.44 -16.32 -5.54
N LYS A 595 15.73 -16.00 -5.53
CA LYS A 595 16.76 -16.84 -4.95
C LYS A 595 16.94 -16.53 -3.46
N SER A 596 16.96 -15.25 -3.12
CA SER A 596 16.97 -14.75 -1.74
C SER A 596 16.18 -13.46 -1.59
N SER A 597 16.09 -12.91 -0.37
CA SER A 597 15.54 -11.58 -0.12
C SER A 597 16.35 -10.45 -0.77
N THR A 598 17.52 -10.74 -1.35
CA THR A 598 18.44 -9.77 -1.96
C THR A 598 18.89 -10.11 -3.38
N ASP A 599 18.48 -11.28 -3.90
CA ASP A 599 18.81 -11.79 -5.24
C ASP A 599 17.51 -12.33 -5.88
N PHE A 600 16.94 -11.55 -6.79
CA PHE A 600 15.67 -11.84 -7.44
C PHE A 600 15.60 -11.23 -8.84
N ASN A 601 14.75 -11.81 -9.67
CA ASN A 601 14.60 -11.43 -11.07
C ASN A 601 13.91 -10.06 -11.20
N LYS A 602 14.47 -9.21 -12.07
CA LYS A 602 13.94 -7.87 -12.38
C LYS A 602 13.08 -7.84 -13.67
N ASP A 603 12.87 -8.98 -14.32
CA ASP A 603 11.97 -9.10 -15.49
C ASP A 603 10.50 -9.18 -15.04
N GLY A 604 9.77 -8.08 -15.23
CA GLY A 604 8.33 -8.02 -14.95
C GLY A 604 7.49 -8.94 -15.84
N GLU A 605 7.92 -9.25 -17.06
CA GLU A 605 7.21 -10.21 -17.92
C GLU A 605 7.34 -11.63 -17.40
N ALA A 606 8.49 -12.00 -16.80
CA ALA A 606 8.66 -13.31 -16.17
C ALA A 606 7.65 -13.52 -15.04
N LEU A 607 7.48 -12.52 -14.19
CA LEU A 607 6.51 -12.58 -13.10
C LEU A 607 5.07 -12.64 -13.63
N GLN A 608 4.75 -11.87 -14.67
CA GLN A 608 3.43 -11.92 -15.32
C GLN A 608 3.15 -13.30 -15.95
N ARG A 609 4.15 -13.95 -16.56
CA ARG A 609 4.03 -15.32 -17.10
C ARG A 609 3.70 -16.32 -15.99
N GLN A 610 4.46 -16.29 -14.88
CA GLN A 610 4.23 -17.16 -13.72
C GLN A 610 2.82 -17.00 -13.15
N ARG A 611 2.39 -15.75 -12.92
CA ARG A 611 1.04 -15.43 -12.48
C ARG A 611 -0.02 -15.98 -13.44
N GLY A 612 0.19 -15.84 -14.75
CA GLY A 612 -0.72 -16.35 -15.76
C GLY A 612 -0.83 -17.89 -15.77
N GLU A 613 0.23 -18.61 -15.42
CA GLU A 613 0.18 -20.07 -15.23
C GLU A 613 -0.65 -20.47 -14.02
N VAL A 614 -0.48 -19.77 -12.90
CA VAL A 614 -1.32 -19.93 -11.70
C VAL A 614 -2.79 -19.69 -12.05
N ALA A 615 -3.10 -18.61 -12.78
CA ALA A 615 -4.46 -18.27 -13.20
C ALA A 615 -5.12 -19.37 -14.04
N ARG A 616 -4.42 -19.86 -15.08
CA ARG A 616 -4.92 -20.96 -15.93
C ARG A 616 -5.12 -22.26 -15.13
N MET A 617 -4.28 -22.52 -14.14
CA MET A 617 -4.45 -23.68 -13.26
C MET A 617 -5.70 -23.57 -12.37
N ILE A 618 -5.95 -22.37 -11.82
CA ILE A 618 -7.18 -22.08 -11.06
C ILE A 618 -8.42 -22.38 -11.93
N GLU A 619 -8.45 -21.87 -13.16
CA GLU A 619 -9.56 -22.13 -14.08
C GLU A 619 -9.72 -23.61 -14.41
N LYS A 620 -8.61 -24.32 -14.66
CA LYS A 620 -8.61 -25.76 -14.96
C LYS A 620 -9.19 -26.59 -13.81
N ILE A 621 -8.77 -26.31 -12.57
CA ILE A 621 -9.32 -26.99 -11.39
C ILE A 621 -10.79 -26.61 -11.21
N ALA A 622 -11.14 -25.34 -11.33
CA ALA A 622 -12.52 -24.88 -11.17
C ALA A 622 -13.46 -25.50 -12.22
N GLU A 623 -13.01 -25.68 -13.46
CA GLU A 623 -13.77 -26.38 -14.49
C GLU A 623 -13.95 -27.87 -14.15
N PHE A 624 -12.89 -28.53 -13.69
CA PHE A 624 -12.97 -29.92 -13.24
C PHE A 624 -13.99 -30.09 -12.11
N LEU A 625 -13.95 -29.23 -11.09
CA LEU A 625 -14.85 -29.30 -9.93
C LEU A 625 -16.32 -28.98 -10.25
N ARG A 626 -16.61 -28.41 -11.42
CA ARG A 626 -18.00 -28.16 -11.89
C ARG A 626 -18.63 -29.33 -12.62
N LYS A 627 -17.80 -30.23 -13.18
CA LYS A 627 -18.26 -31.47 -13.84
C LYS A 627 -18.54 -32.51 -12.78
#